data_AF-A0A2V6K0B1-F1
#
_entry.id   AF-A0A2V6K0B1-F1
#
_cell.length_a   1.000
_cell.length_b   1.000
_cell.length_c   1.000
_cell.angle_alpha   90.00
_cell.angle_beta   90.00
_cell.angle_gamma   90.00
#
_symmetry.space_group_name_H-M   'P 1'
#
loop_
_entity.id
_entity.type
_entity.pdbx_description
1 polymer ?
#
loop_
_entity_poly.entity_id
_entity_poly.type
_entity_poly.pdbx_seq_one_letter_code
_entity_poly.pdbx_strand_id
1 'polypeptide(L)'
;MIIGVPKEIKEQEQRVALLPSAAKQLTRRSHSVLVEKNAGIGSGYPDEEYVNAGAEIVAQAKDVFARADLIVKVKEPREAEFPLLRRGQILFTYLHLAASKPLTEALLKSGVTGVAYETIQVDHRLPLLEPMSEIAGRMSVVMGANFLAKYNGGSGVLLGGVPGVLPGRVVIVGGGTSGVNALRMAKGLGADVTILDIDVERLRFLDVAMENLHTLYSNEANLNDLMPDCDLLIGAVLLPGAKAPKLITGAMLRQMKRGSVLVDISIDQGGCAETSRPTTHLDPVYVEEGVTHYCVANMPAAYSRTATQALTNVTYRYVELLADFGLEGACKKQPALIGGINTRDGRLTCQAVAEAHGLKYEPPL
;
A
#
# COMPACT_ATOMS: atom_id res chain seq x y z
N MET A 1 10.71 -12.91 -23.76
CA MET A 1 11.00 -11.64 -23.08
C MET A 1 11.96 -11.89 -21.92
N ILE A 2 12.80 -10.92 -21.57
CA ILE A 2 13.64 -10.94 -20.37
C ILE A 2 12.95 -10.14 -19.26
N ILE A 3 12.62 -10.79 -18.14
CA ILE A 3 12.01 -10.17 -16.96
C ILE A 3 13.08 -9.97 -15.90
N GLY A 4 13.21 -8.76 -15.37
CA GLY A 4 14.16 -8.41 -14.32
C GLY A 4 13.49 -8.11 -12.99
N VAL A 5 14.03 -8.65 -11.91
CA VAL A 5 13.57 -8.46 -10.53
C VAL A 5 14.75 -7.93 -9.71
N PRO A 6 14.98 -6.60 -9.68
CA PRO A 6 16.01 -6.02 -8.84
C PRO A 6 15.62 -6.11 -7.37
N LYS A 7 16.61 -6.07 -6.48
CA LYS A 7 16.41 -5.95 -5.04
C LYS A 7 15.83 -4.59 -4.72
N GLU A 8 14.89 -4.53 -3.78
CA GLU A 8 14.38 -3.25 -3.31
C GLU A 8 15.43 -2.51 -2.47
N ILE A 9 15.58 -1.21 -2.74
CA ILE A 9 16.56 -0.34 -2.08
C ILE A 9 15.93 0.75 -1.22
N LYS A 10 14.60 0.85 -1.20
CA LYS A 10 13.90 1.73 -0.27
C LYS A 10 14.13 1.22 1.14
N GLU A 11 14.41 2.14 2.06
CA GLU A 11 14.68 1.77 3.45
C GLU A 11 13.52 0.94 4.04
N GLN A 12 13.87 -0.12 4.77
CA GLN A 12 12.94 -1.06 5.40
C GLN A 12 11.98 -1.76 4.41
N GLU A 13 12.24 -1.71 3.11
CA GLU A 13 11.54 -2.52 2.12
C GLU A 13 12.20 -3.89 2.04
N GLN A 14 11.49 -4.91 2.52
CA GLN A 14 11.96 -6.29 2.54
C GLN A 14 11.17 -7.18 1.57
N ARG A 15 10.15 -6.64 0.89
CA ARG A 15 9.38 -7.38 -0.11
C ARG A 15 10.17 -7.54 -1.41
N VAL A 16 9.81 -8.58 -2.16
CA VAL A 16 10.25 -8.82 -3.55
C VAL A 16 9.04 -8.91 -4.47
N ALA A 17 9.20 -8.49 -5.72
CA ALA A 17 8.11 -8.29 -6.68
C ALA A 17 7.72 -9.56 -7.47
N LEU A 18 8.48 -10.65 -7.31
CA LEU A 18 8.22 -11.92 -7.99
C LEU A 18 8.62 -13.08 -7.08
N LEU A 19 7.73 -14.05 -6.89
CA LEU A 19 8.01 -15.29 -6.16
C LEU A 19 8.84 -16.28 -7.00
N PRO A 20 9.61 -17.19 -6.37
CA PRO A 20 10.23 -18.31 -7.09
C PRO A 20 9.22 -19.15 -7.87
N SER A 21 8.01 -19.36 -7.34
CA SER A 21 6.93 -20.09 -8.03
C SER A 21 6.43 -19.36 -9.29
N ALA A 22 6.44 -18.03 -9.28
CA ALA A 22 6.10 -17.20 -10.44
C ALA A 22 7.24 -17.18 -11.48
N ALA A 23 8.50 -17.09 -11.02
CA ALA A 23 9.67 -17.24 -11.88
C ALA A 23 9.65 -18.58 -12.63
N LYS A 24 9.32 -19.68 -11.94
CA LYS A 24 9.19 -21.02 -12.53
C LYS A 24 8.12 -21.10 -13.63
N GLN A 25 7.03 -20.36 -13.47
CA GLN A 25 5.98 -20.33 -14.49
C GLN A 25 6.45 -19.55 -15.72
N LEU A 26 7.08 -18.38 -15.53
CA LEU A 26 7.63 -17.58 -16.63
C LEU A 26 8.73 -18.33 -17.40
N THR A 27 9.62 -19.05 -16.71
CA THR A 27 10.68 -19.84 -17.35
C THR A 27 10.13 -21.00 -18.17
N ARG A 28 9.08 -21.67 -17.69
CA ARG A 28 8.35 -22.70 -18.46
C ARG A 28 7.68 -22.17 -19.71
N ARG A 29 7.37 -20.87 -19.76
CA ARG A 29 6.83 -20.16 -20.93
C ARG A 29 7.94 -19.61 -21.84
N SER A 30 9.18 -20.10 -21.68
CA SER A 30 10.35 -19.70 -22.46
C SER A 30 10.72 -18.22 -22.30
N HIS A 31 10.37 -17.61 -21.16
CA HIS A 31 10.90 -16.31 -20.77
C HIS A 31 12.16 -16.46 -19.93
N SER A 32 13.08 -15.50 -20.01
CA SER A 32 14.25 -15.44 -19.14
C SER A 32 13.92 -14.59 -17.92
N VAL A 33 14.21 -15.08 -16.71
CA VAL A 33 14.00 -14.34 -15.47
C VAL A 33 15.36 -14.03 -14.85
N LEU A 34 15.67 -12.76 -14.67
CA LEU A 34 16.86 -12.25 -14.02
C LEU A 34 16.48 -11.74 -12.63
N VAL A 35 17.12 -12.24 -11.59
CA VAL A 35 16.85 -11.81 -10.21
C VAL A 35 18.14 -11.29 -9.63
N GLU A 36 18.12 -10.09 -9.05
CA GLU A 36 19.30 -9.59 -8.34
C GLU A 36 19.60 -10.47 -7.13
N LYS A 37 20.89 -10.72 -6.89
CA LYS A 37 21.38 -11.45 -5.73
C LYS A 37 20.75 -10.92 -4.43
N ASN A 38 20.20 -11.84 -3.63
CA ASN A 38 19.49 -11.56 -2.39
C ASN A 38 18.22 -10.68 -2.51
N ALA A 39 17.61 -10.56 -3.70
CA ALA A 39 16.38 -9.77 -3.85
C ALA A 39 15.22 -10.30 -2.99
N GLY A 40 15.09 -11.63 -2.85
CA GLY A 40 14.00 -12.27 -2.12
C GLY A 40 14.28 -12.59 -0.65
N ILE A 41 15.52 -12.40 -0.17
CA ILE A 41 15.93 -12.90 1.15
C ILE A 41 15.10 -12.29 2.30
N GLY A 42 14.74 -11.01 2.18
CA GLY A 42 13.93 -10.27 3.15
C GLY A 42 12.49 -10.78 3.29
N SER A 43 11.99 -11.52 2.29
CA SER A 43 10.68 -12.19 2.31
C SER A 43 10.78 -13.70 2.56
N GLY A 44 11.98 -14.21 2.87
CA GLY A 44 12.26 -15.63 3.07
C GLY A 44 12.23 -16.43 1.76
N TYR A 45 12.79 -15.86 0.68
CA TYR A 45 13.02 -16.51 -0.61
C TYR A 45 14.50 -16.36 -0.99
N PRO A 46 15.38 -17.29 -0.57
CA PRO A 46 16.80 -17.21 -0.87
C PRO A 46 17.09 -17.48 -2.36
N ASP A 47 18.29 -17.11 -2.80
CA ASP A 47 18.69 -17.18 -4.21
C ASP A 47 18.58 -18.61 -4.78
N GLU A 48 18.83 -19.64 -3.97
CA GLU A 48 18.74 -21.04 -4.42
C GLU A 48 17.32 -21.41 -4.87
N GLU A 49 16.26 -20.85 -4.26
CA GLU A 49 14.88 -21.11 -4.68
C GLU A 49 14.61 -20.54 -6.09
N TYR A 50 15.18 -19.38 -6.42
CA TYR A 50 15.08 -18.77 -7.74
C TYR A 50 15.87 -19.56 -8.79
N VAL A 51 17.09 -20.02 -8.45
CA VAL A 51 17.87 -20.90 -9.34
C VAL A 51 17.12 -22.20 -9.63
N ASN A 52 16.54 -22.83 -8.60
CA ASN A 52 15.72 -24.04 -8.76
C ASN A 52 14.43 -23.80 -9.57
N ALA A 53 13.97 -22.55 -9.64
CA ALA A 53 12.88 -22.11 -10.51
C ALA A 53 13.32 -21.81 -11.96
N GLY A 54 14.61 -21.89 -12.27
CA GLY A 54 15.18 -21.61 -13.58
C GLY A 54 15.48 -20.12 -13.84
N ALA A 55 15.49 -19.30 -12.80
CA ALA A 55 15.92 -17.91 -12.90
C ALA A 55 17.46 -17.80 -12.84
N GLU A 56 18.00 -16.77 -13.47
CA GLU A 56 19.41 -16.41 -13.39
C GLU A 56 19.61 -15.39 -12.26
N ILE A 57 20.54 -15.68 -11.34
CA ILE A 57 20.94 -14.74 -10.30
C ILE A 57 22.00 -13.79 -10.85
N VAL A 58 21.71 -12.50 -10.77
CA VAL A 58 22.56 -11.42 -11.28
C VAL A 58 23.16 -10.64 -10.11
N ALA A 59 24.47 -10.38 -10.16
CA ALA A 59 25.18 -9.82 -9.02
C ALA A 59 24.80 -8.36 -8.68
N GLN A 60 24.40 -7.56 -9.67
CA GLN A 60 24.18 -6.12 -9.50
C GLN A 60 22.89 -5.68 -10.20
N ALA A 61 22.14 -4.78 -9.55
CA ALA A 61 20.93 -4.17 -10.10
C ALA A 61 21.14 -3.62 -11.52
N LYS A 62 22.27 -2.91 -11.76
CA LYS A 62 22.57 -2.29 -13.06
C LYS A 62 22.50 -3.29 -14.23
N ASP A 63 22.91 -4.54 -14.01
CA ASP A 63 22.95 -5.57 -15.04
C ASP A 63 21.55 -6.14 -15.29
N VAL A 64 20.70 -6.20 -14.24
CA VAL A 64 19.26 -6.52 -14.38
C VAL A 64 18.56 -5.45 -15.22
N PHE A 65 18.73 -4.18 -14.88
CA PHE A 65 18.15 -3.05 -15.62
C PHE A 65 18.64 -2.95 -17.07
N ALA A 66 19.92 -3.21 -17.32
CA ALA A 66 20.49 -3.16 -18.66
C ALA A 66 19.91 -4.25 -19.59
N ARG A 67 19.63 -5.45 -19.05
CA ARG A 67 19.23 -6.63 -19.84
C ARG A 67 17.72 -6.84 -19.95
N ALA A 68 16.95 -6.47 -18.93
CA ALA A 68 15.52 -6.81 -18.88
C ALA A 68 14.68 -5.91 -19.77
N ASP A 69 13.72 -6.51 -20.48
CA ASP A 69 12.68 -5.82 -21.25
C ASP A 69 11.54 -5.36 -20.33
N LEU A 70 11.24 -6.16 -19.30
CA LEU A 70 10.25 -5.88 -18.26
C LEU A 70 10.92 -5.90 -16.89
N ILE A 71 10.94 -4.78 -16.19
CA ILE A 71 11.35 -4.69 -14.79
C ILE A 71 10.10 -4.77 -13.91
N VAL A 72 10.09 -5.71 -12.96
CA VAL A 72 9.02 -5.85 -11.98
C VAL A 72 9.60 -5.49 -10.61
N LYS A 73 9.02 -4.48 -9.97
CA LYS A 73 9.43 -3.96 -8.66
C LYS A 73 8.23 -3.84 -7.73
N VAL A 74 8.50 -3.71 -6.43
CA VAL A 74 7.51 -3.37 -5.42
C VAL A 74 7.39 -1.85 -5.32
N LYS A 75 8.49 -1.14 -5.10
CA LYS A 75 8.47 0.31 -4.84
C LYS A 75 8.94 1.12 -6.04
N GLU A 76 8.67 2.42 -5.96
CA GLU A 76 9.09 3.37 -6.96
C GLU A 76 10.62 3.41 -7.07
N PRO A 77 11.20 3.59 -8.27
CA PRO A 77 12.63 3.80 -8.40
C PRO A 77 13.12 4.92 -7.48
N ARG A 78 14.29 4.72 -6.86
CA ARG A 78 14.97 5.76 -6.09
C ARG A 78 16.00 6.48 -6.95
N GLU A 79 16.54 7.60 -6.47
CA GLU A 79 17.48 8.44 -7.25
C GLU A 79 18.66 7.66 -7.82
N ALA A 80 19.19 6.69 -7.07
CA ALA A 80 20.28 5.82 -7.53
C ALA A 80 19.89 4.89 -8.70
N GLU A 81 18.60 4.60 -8.88
CA GLU A 81 18.07 3.78 -9.96
C GLU A 81 17.66 4.61 -11.19
N PHE A 82 17.51 5.94 -11.07
CA PHE A 82 17.08 6.79 -12.20
C PHE A 82 17.97 6.64 -13.44
N PRO A 83 19.32 6.60 -13.34
CA PRO A 83 20.18 6.44 -14.50
C PRO A 83 20.12 5.04 -15.14
N LEU A 84 19.52 4.06 -14.45
CA LEU A 84 19.39 2.68 -14.93
C LEU A 84 18.15 2.48 -15.82
N LEU A 85 17.19 3.41 -15.76
CA LEU A 85 15.98 3.39 -16.57
C LEU A 85 16.31 3.69 -18.03
N ARG A 86 15.65 2.98 -18.96
CA ARG A 86 15.93 3.10 -20.40
C ARG A 86 14.67 3.03 -21.26
N ARG A 87 14.74 3.67 -22.43
CA ARG A 87 13.73 3.56 -23.48
C ARG A 87 13.60 2.10 -23.97
N GLY A 88 12.37 1.70 -24.29
CA GLY A 88 12.05 0.33 -24.74
C GLY A 88 11.88 -0.68 -23.61
N GLN A 89 12.11 -0.27 -22.36
CA GLN A 89 11.83 -1.08 -21.17
C GLN A 89 10.45 -0.74 -20.59
N ILE A 90 9.76 -1.76 -20.06
CA ILE A 90 8.55 -1.60 -19.26
C ILE A 90 8.95 -1.69 -17.79
N LEU A 91 8.57 -0.70 -17.00
CA LEU A 91 8.71 -0.71 -15.54
C LEU A 91 7.33 -0.93 -14.93
N PHE A 92 7.12 -2.05 -14.24
CA PHE A 92 5.84 -2.41 -13.64
C PHE A 92 5.95 -2.50 -12.10
N THR A 93 5.47 -1.47 -11.39
CA THR A 93 5.68 -1.26 -9.94
C THR A 93 4.68 -0.26 -9.34
N TYR A 94 4.70 -0.02 -8.03
CA TYR A 94 4.09 1.19 -7.46
C TYR A 94 4.91 2.42 -7.83
N LEU A 95 4.29 3.47 -8.36
CA LEU A 95 5.02 4.68 -8.79
C LEU A 95 4.73 5.92 -7.92
N HIS A 96 3.48 6.12 -7.51
CA HIS A 96 2.99 7.27 -6.76
C HIS A 96 3.46 8.61 -7.33
N LEU A 97 3.45 8.75 -8.66
CA LEU A 97 4.10 9.86 -9.36
C LEU A 97 3.61 11.24 -8.91
N ALA A 98 2.33 11.40 -8.58
CA ALA A 98 1.77 12.67 -8.10
C ALA A 98 2.45 13.20 -6.82
N ALA A 99 3.05 12.33 -6.01
CA ALA A 99 3.79 12.71 -4.80
C ALA A 99 5.26 13.05 -5.06
N SER A 100 5.80 12.81 -6.27
CA SER A 100 7.21 13.03 -6.58
C SER A 100 7.41 13.53 -8.01
N LYS A 101 7.56 14.85 -8.15
CA LYS A 101 7.95 15.49 -9.42
C LYS A 101 9.33 15.02 -9.92
N PRO A 102 10.38 14.89 -9.07
CA PRO A 102 11.68 14.41 -9.52
C PRO A 102 11.64 13.00 -10.14
N LEU A 103 10.87 12.08 -9.54
CA LEU A 103 10.67 10.74 -10.09
C LEU A 103 9.94 10.82 -11.45
N THR A 104 8.87 11.61 -11.53
CA THR A 104 8.12 11.81 -12.77
C THR A 104 9.04 12.29 -13.90
N GLU A 105 9.85 13.32 -13.64
CA GLU A 105 10.81 13.85 -14.61
C GLU A 105 11.89 12.83 -15.01
N ALA A 106 12.36 12.00 -14.08
CA ALA A 106 13.31 10.92 -14.37
C ALA A 106 12.73 9.84 -15.31
N LEU A 107 11.47 9.45 -15.10
CA LEU A 107 10.78 8.50 -15.99
C LEU A 107 10.57 9.10 -17.39
N LEU A 108 10.15 10.37 -17.47
CA LEU A 108 10.00 11.06 -18.76
C LEU A 108 11.34 11.19 -19.48
N LYS A 109 12.40 11.60 -18.79
CA LYS A 109 13.75 11.76 -19.36
C LYS A 109 14.32 10.44 -19.89
N SER A 110 14.14 9.34 -19.17
CA SER A 110 14.62 8.01 -19.59
C SER A 110 13.83 7.44 -20.77
N GLY A 111 12.58 7.89 -20.96
CA GLY A 111 11.68 7.35 -21.97
C GLY A 111 11.15 5.95 -21.66
N VAL A 112 11.31 5.48 -20.41
CA VAL A 112 10.78 4.19 -19.95
C VAL A 112 9.24 4.19 -19.97
N THR A 113 8.64 3.05 -20.28
CA THR A 113 7.20 2.87 -20.13
C THR A 113 6.89 2.49 -18.68
N GLY A 114 6.39 3.44 -17.89
CA GLY A 114 6.01 3.23 -16.50
C GLY A 114 4.56 2.77 -16.39
N VAL A 115 4.34 1.56 -15.90
CA VAL A 115 3.02 0.99 -15.62
C VAL A 115 2.85 0.88 -14.10
N ALA A 116 1.93 1.66 -13.54
CA ALA A 116 1.69 1.77 -12.10
C ALA A 116 0.67 0.74 -11.61
N TYR A 117 0.99 0.06 -10.50
CA TYR A 117 0.07 -0.86 -9.84
C TYR A 117 -1.21 -0.14 -9.37
N GLU A 118 -1.03 1.03 -8.76
CA GLU A 118 -2.08 1.79 -8.08
C GLU A 118 -3.04 2.55 -9.00
N THR A 119 -2.80 2.54 -10.32
CA THR A 119 -3.68 3.18 -11.32
C THR A 119 -4.38 2.18 -12.24
N ILE A 120 -4.07 0.89 -12.14
CA ILE A 120 -4.84 -0.16 -12.82
C ILE A 120 -6.18 -0.32 -12.10
N GLN A 121 -7.25 0.01 -12.81
CA GLN A 121 -8.62 -0.02 -12.26
C GLN A 121 -9.48 -1.06 -12.99
N VAL A 122 -10.22 -1.86 -12.24
CA VAL A 122 -11.19 -2.85 -12.74
C VAL A 122 -12.48 -2.68 -11.97
N ASP A 123 -13.60 -2.43 -12.65
CA ASP A 123 -14.91 -2.22 -12.02
C ASP A 123 -14.88 -1.18 -10.88
N HIS A 124 -14.21 -0.05 -11.13
CA HIS A 124 -13.93 1.02 -10.17
C HIS A 124 -13.02 0.67 -8.99
N ARG A 125 -12.49 -0.55 -8.91
CA ARG A 125 -11.59 -1.03 -7.86
C ARG A 125 -10.13 -0.98 -8.28
N LEU A 126 -9.23 -0.97 -7.30
CA LEU A 126 -7.78 -0.97 -7.49
C LEU A 126 -7.20 -2.33 -7.09
N PRO A 127 -7.34 -3.38 -7.91
CA PRO A 127 -7.07 -4.77 -7.52
C PRO A 127 -5.62 -5.02 -7.09
N LEU A 128 -4.66 -4.21 -7.55
CA LEU A 128 -3.26 -4.37 -7.18
C LEU A 128 -2.91 -3.66 -5.87
N LEU A 129 -3.69 -2.64 -5.48
CA LEU A 129 -3.55 -1.93 -4.22
C LEU A 129 -4.26 -2.64 -3.06
N GLU A 130 -5.39 -3.30 -3.36
CA GLU A 130 -6.24 -3.95 -2.36
C GLU A 130 -5.50 -4.86 -1.38
N PRO A 131 -4.62 -5.78 -1.79
CA PRO A 131 -3.95 -6.66 -0.82
C PRO A 131 -3.05 -5.90 0.16
N MET A 132 -2.49 -4.76 -0.25
CA MET A 132 -1.70 -3.91 0.64
C MET A 132 -2.61 -3.19 1.64
N SER A 133 -3.76 -2.71 1.18
CA SER A 133 -4.81 -2.14 2.05
C SER A 133 -5.36 -3.16 3.04
N GLU A 134 -5.55 -4.42 2.64
CA GLU A 134 -5.97 -5.50 3.53
C GLU A 134 -4.95 -5.71 4.67
N ILE A 135 -3.67 -5.81 4.34
CA ILE A 135 -2.60 -6.00 5.33
C ILE A 135 -2.49 -4.79 6.25
N ALA A 136 -2.49 -3.57 5.70
CA ALA A 136 -2.41 -2.34 6.50
C ALA A 136 -3.61 -2.21 7.46
N GLY A 137 -4.82 -2.52 6.98
CA GLY A 137 -6.02 -2.60 7.81
C GLY A 137 -5.86 -3.59 8.96
N ARG A 138 -5.40 -4.81 8.70
CA ARG A 138 -5.22 -5.80 9.79
C ARG A 138 -4.13 -5.39 10.78
N MET A 139 -3.01 -4.89 10.25
CA MET A 139 -1.87 -4.46 11.05
C MET A 139 -2.21 -3.25 11.93
N SER A 140 -3.11 -2.37 11.50
CA SER A 140 -3.50 -1.19 12.29
C SER A 140 -4.01 -1.55 13.68
N VAL A 141 -4.78 -2.63 13.81
CA VAL A 141 -5.29 -3.12 15.09
C VAL A 141 -4.18 -3.74 15.92
N VAL A 142 -3.29 -4.52 15.30
CA VAL A 142 -2.15 -5.15 16.00
C VAL A 142 -1.23 -4.08 16.59
N MET A 143 -0.87 -3.08 15.80
CA MET A 143 -0.01 -1.99 16.24
C MET A 143 -0.74 -1.09 17.26
N GLY A 144 -2.00 -0.76 17.00
CA GLY A 144 -2.84 0.00 17.93
C GLY A 144 -2.94 -0.66 19.30
N ALA A 145 -3.23 -1.95 19.35
CA ALA A 145 -3.29 -2.74 20.59
C ALA A 145 -1.92 -2.79 21.30
N ASN A 146 -0.83 -2.94 20.55
CA ASN A 146 0.51 -2.92 21.13
C ASN A 146 0.82 -1.56 21.77
N PHE A 147 0.54 -0.46 21.09
CA PHE A 147 0.81 0.90 21.61
C PHE A 147 -0.18 1.37 22.68
N LEU A 148 -1.33 0.70 22.84
CA LEU A 148 -2.20 0.87 24.00
C LEU A 148 -1.57 0.34 25.29
N ALA A 149 -0.61 -0.59 25.22
CA ALA A 149 0.02 -1.15 26.41
C ALA A 149 0.79 -0.09 27.23
N LYS A 150 0.73 -0.20 28.56
CA LYS A 150 1.26 0.85 29.45
C LYS A 150 2.77 1.06 29.32
N TYR A 151 3.53 0.00 29.05
CA TYR A 151 4.98 0.07 28.86
C TYR A 151 5.38 0.78 27.56
N ASN A 152 4.45 0.91 26.60
CA ASN A 152 4.61 1.72 25.38
C ASN A 152 4.06 3.14 25.54
N GLY A 153 3.68 3.55 26.76
CA GLY A 153 3.11 4.88 27.04
C GLY A 153 1.60 5.00 26.82
N GLY A 154 0.92 3.93 26.43
CA GLY A 154 -0.53 3.91 26.21
C GLY A 154 -1.37 3.97 27.49
N SER A 155 -2.70 3.95 27.31
CA SER A 155 -3.69 3.99 28.39
C SER A 155 -3.71 2.72 29.25
N GLY A 156 -3.17 1.61 28.75
CA GLY A 156 -3.20 0.30 29.40
C GLY A 156 -4.45 -0.52 29.11
N VAL A 157 -5.24 -0.12 28.10
CA VAL A 157 -6.46 -0.82 27.71
C VAL A 157 -6.13 -2.04 26.87
N LEU A 158 -6.60 -3.22 27.32
CA LEU A 158 -6.61 -4.44 26.51
C LEU A 158 -7.90 -4.47 25.70
N LEU A 159 -7.79 -4.42 24.36
CA LEU A 159 -8.96 -4.27 23.48
C LEU A 159 -10.05 -5.32 23.71
N GLY A 160 -9.70 -6.57 23.98
CA GLY A 160 -10.68 -7.64 24.21
C GLY A 160 -11.32 -7.66 25.60
N GLY A 161 -10.82 -6.87 26.55
CA GLY A 161 -11.20 -7.00 27.95
C GLY A 161 -10.99 -8.40 28.50
N VAL A 162 -11.71 -8.73 29.57
CA VAL A 162 -11.82 -10.07 30.17
C VAL A 162 -13.20 -10.18 30.85
N PRO A 163 -13.72 -11.37 31.20
CA PRO A 163 -14.99 -11.48 31.93
C PRO A 163 -15.04 -10.58 33.18
N GLY A 164 -16.03 -9.68 33.24
CA GLY A 164 -16.18 -8.68 34.30
C GLY A 164 -15.49 -7.33 34.03
N VAL A 165 -14.79 -7.18 32.91
CA VAL A 165 -14.12 -5.94 32.48
C VAL A 165 -14.52 -5.60 31.05
N LEU A 166 -14.94 -4.36 30.82
CA LEU A 166 -15.37 -3.92 29.49
C LEU A 166 -14.23 -3.98 28.46
N PRO A 167 -14.54 -4.28 27.18
CA PRO A 167 -13.56 -4.20 26.10
C PRO A 167 -13.17 -2.75 25.81
N GLY A 168 -12.06 -2.58 25.10
CA GLY A 168 -11.64 -1.29 24.57
C GLY A 168 -12.49 -0.85 23.38
N ARG A 169 -12.63 0.46 23.20
CA ARG A 169 -13.44 1.06 22.14
C ARG A 169 -12.56 1.46 20.95
N VAL A 170 -12.92 0.94 19.77
CA VAL A 170 -12.23 1.17 18.51
C VAL A 170 -13.12 1.96 17.57
N VAL A 171 -12.63 3.10 17.09
CA VAL A 171 -13.31 3.93 16.10
C VAL A 171 -12.55 3.84 14.78
N ILE A 172 -13.23 3.47 13.69
CA ILE A 172 -12.64 3.34 12.36
C ILE A 172 -13.28 4.37 11.43
N VAL A 173 -12.48 5.22 10.80
CA VAL A 173 -12.95 6.21 9.83
C VAL A 173 -12.61 5.75 8.42
N GLY A 174 -13.63 5.34 7.67
CA GLY A 174 -13.54 4.80 6.32
C GLY A 174 -13.93 3.32 6.28
N GLY A 175 -14.98 2.99 5.53
CA GLY A 175 -15.52 1.65 5.30
C GLY A 175 -14.88 0.91 4.12
N GLY A 176 -13.79 1.42 3.53
CA GLY A 176 -13.07 0.78 2.42
C GLY A 176 -12.34 -0.51 2.81
N THR A 177 -11.45 -1.01 1.94
CA THR A 177 -10.73 -2.28 2.15
C THR A 177 -9.91 -2.30 3.45
N SER A 178 -9.15 -1.23 3.73
CA SER A 178 -8.37 -1.12 4.97
C SER A 178 -9.27 -1.10 6.20
N GLY A 179 -10.33 -0.29 6.19
CA GLY A 179 -11.27 -0.17 7.29
C GLY A 179 -12.01 -1.47 7.61
N VAL A 180 -12.47 -2.20 6.59
CA VAL A 180 -13.11 -3.52 6.81
C VAL A 180 -12.14 -4.54 7.39
N ASN A 181 -10.88 -4.52 6.99
CA ASN A 181 -9.88 -5.43 7.55
C ASN A 181 -9.49 -5.04 8.99
N ALA A 182 -9.42 -3.75 9.29
CA ALA A 182 -9.26 -3.26 10.65
C ALA A 182 -10.45 -3.69 11.52
N LEU A 183 -11.67 -3.52 11.02
CA LEU A 183 -12.90 -3.91 11.70
C LEU A 183 -12.94 -5.41 12.02
N ARG A 184 -12.61 -6.26 11.03
CA ARG A 184 -12.53 -7.72 11.24
C ARG A 184 -11.52 -8.09 12.33
N MET A 185 -10.35 -7.45 12.34
CA MET A 185 -9.33 -7.72 13.36
C MET A 185 -9.74 -7.22 14.74
N ALA A 186 -10.28 -6.01 14.85
CA ALA A 186 -10.71 -5.43 16.12
C ALA A 186 -11.82 -6.26 16.76
N LYS A 187 -12.82 -6.69 15.97
CA LYS A 187 -13.85 -7.63 16.43
C LYS A 187 -13.31 -9.00 16.80
N GLY A 188 -12.35 -9.51 16.02
CA GLY A 188 -11.67 -10.78 16.35
C GLY A 188 -10.96 -10.74 17.70
N LEU A 189 -10.51 -9.56 18.15
CA LEU A 189 -9.96 -9.35 19.49
C LEU A 189 -11.03 -9.17 20.57
N GLY A 190 -12.32 -9.00 20.22
CA GLY A 190 -13.41 -8.74 21.16
C GLY A 190 -13.63 -7.27 21.49
N ALA A 191 -13.07 -6.34 20.70
CA ALA A 191 -13.26 -4.91 20.91
C ALA A 191 -14.70 -4.45 20.61
N ASP A 192 -15.09 -3.33 21.24
CA ASP A 192 -16.30 -2.60 20.86
C ASP A 192 -15.97 -1.66 19.69
N VAL A 193 -16.56 -1.91 18.51
CA VAL A 193 -16.13 -1.28 17.26
C VAL A 193 -17.24 -0.45 16.63
N THR A 194 -16.93 0.83 16.39
CA THR A 194 -17.73 1.74 15.57
C THR A 194 -16.99 2.06 14.26
N ILE A 195 -17.66 1.88 13.12
CA ILE A 195 -17.14 2.27 11.81
C ILE A 195 -17.96 3.41 11.21
N LEU A 196 -17.25 4.42 10.70
CA LEU A 196 -17.84 5.58 10.04
C LEU A 196 -17.53 5.60 8.54
N ASP A 197 -18.53 5.96 7.75
CA ASP A 197 -18.38 6.24 6.31
C ASP A 197 -19.43 7.29 5.89
N ILE A 198 -19.18 7.96 4.77
CA ILE A 198 -20.16 8.85 4.11
C ILE A 198 -21.08 8.06 3.17
N ASP A 199 -20.65 6.87 2.73
CA ASP A 199 -21.44 5.99 1.88
C ASP A 199 -22.39 5.13 2.73
N VAL A 200 -23.68 5.49 2.72
CA VAL A 200 -24.73 4.79 3.47
C VAL A 200 -24.98 3.38 2.92
N GLU A 201 -24.79 3.15 1.62
CA GLU A 201 -24.90 1.80 1.04
C GLU A 201 -23.78 0.90 1.56
N ARG A 202 -22.58 1.46 1.67
CA ARG A 202 -21.45 0.76 2.28
C ARG A 202 -21.70 0.42 3.74
N LEU A 203 -22.21 1.37 4.54
CA LEU A 203 -22.57 1.12 5.93
C LEU A 203 -23.67 0.04 6.05
N ARG A 204 -24.71 0.10 5.21
CA ARG A 204 -25.78 -0.91 5.20
C ARG A 204 -25.26 -2.30 4.88
N PHE A 205 -24.35 -2.41 3.91
CA PHE A 205 -23.70 -3.68 3.61
C PHE A 205 -22.92 -4.23 4.82
N LEU A 206 -22.17 -3.38 5.52
CA LEU A 206 -21.37 -3.80 6.67
C LEU A 206 -22.24 -4.22 7.87
N ASP A 207 -23.34 -3.51 8.10
CA ASP A 207 -24.32 -3.82 9.13
C ASP A 207 -24.93 -5.22 8.95
N VAL A 208 -25.35 -5.54 7.71
CA VAL A 208 -25.88 -6.87 7.37
C VAL A 208 -24.79 -7.95 7.43
N ALA A 209 -23.57 -7.63 7.02
CA ALA A 209 -22.49 -8.62 6.90
C ALA A 209 -21.80 -8.97 8.22
N MET A 210 -21.93 -8.17 9.29
CA MET A 210 -21.18 -8.38 10.54
C MET A 210 -21.99 -8.08 11.80
N GLU A 211 -22.28 -9.12 12.57
CA GLU A 211 -22.99 -9.06 13.86
C GLU A 211 -22.27 -8.21 14.90
N ASN A 212 -23.02 -7.49 15.74
CA ASN A 212 -22.50 -6.64 16.83
C ASN A 212 -21.56 -5.51 16.33
N LEU A 213 -21.91 -4.88 15.20
CA LEU A 213 -21.20 -3.71 14.64
C LEU A 213 -21.99 -2.45 14.95
N HIS A 214 -21.29 -1.37 15.34
CA HIS A 214 -21.87 -0.04 15.26
C HIS A 214 -21.47 0.60 13.93
N THR A 215 -22.45 0.93 13.09
CA THR A 215 -22.25 1.75 11.90
C THR A 215 -22.77 3.16 12.17
N LEU A 216 -22.02 4.17 11.75
CA LEU A 216 -22.40 5.57 11.98
C LEU A 216 -22.05 6.42 10.76
N TYR A 217 -22.93 7.34 10.38
CA TYR A 217 -22.64 8.25 9.26
C TYR A 217 -21.48 9.20 9.63
N SER A 218 -20.52 9.36 8.73
CA SER A 218 -19.33 10.20 8.97
C SER A 218 -19.65 11.69 8.80
N ASN A 219 -19.87 12.40 9.90
CA ASN A 219 -19.92 13.86 9.97
C ASN A 219 -19.16 14.37 11.20
N GLU A 220 -18.92 15.69 11.25
CA GLU A 220 -18.12 16.32 12.31
C GLU A 220 -18.70 16.12 13.72
N ALA A 221 -20.03 16.20 13.88
CA ALA A 221 -20.69 16.00 15.16
C ALA A 221 -20.48 14.57 15.68
N ASN A 222 -20.78 13.58 14.83
CA ASN A 222 -20.61 12.16 15.15
C ASN A 222 -19.16 11.79 15.47
N LEU A 223 -18.20 12.38 14.75
CA LEU A 223 -16.78 12.19 15.06
C LEU A 223 -16.44 12.75 16.44
N ASN A 224 -16.85 13.99 16.75
CA ASN A 224 -16.61 14.61 18.06
C ASN A 224 -17.21 13.80 19.21
N ASP A 225 -18.46 13.32 19.07
CA ASP A 225 -19.15 12.57 20.13
C ASP A 225 -18.46 11.25 20.49
N LEU A 226 -17.71 10.66 19.56
CA LEU A 226 -16.98 9.40 19.79
C LEU A 226 -15.60 9.60 20.42
N MET A 227 -14.97 10.77 20.28
CA MET A 227 -13.58 11.00 20.73
C MET A 227 -13.36 10.77 22.23
N PRO A 228 -14.22 11.26 23.15
CA PRO A 228 -13.99 11.14 24.59
C PRO A 228 -13.77 9.71 25.08
N ASP A 229 -14.39 8.74 24.41
CA ASP A 229 -14.37 7.35 24.80
C ASP A 229 -13.55 6.44 23.88
N CYS A 230 -12.95 7.00 22.84
CA CYS A 230 -12.13 6.25 21.89
C CYS A 230 -10.76 5.88 22.50
N ASP A 231 -10.48 4.57 22.60
CA ASP A 231 -9.16 4.08 23.00
C ASP A 231 -8.23 3.97 21.78
N LEU A 232 -8.75 3.44 20.67
CA LEU A 232 -8.02 3.29 19.42
C LEU A 232 -8.80 3.88 18.24
N LEU A 233 -8.25 4.94 17.67
CA LEU A 233 -8.76 5.58 16.45
C LEU A 233 -7.96 5.07 15.24
N ILE A 234 -8.65 4.62 14.20
CA ILE A 234 -8.04 4.13 12.95
C ILE A 234 -8.52 4.99 11.78
N GLY A 235 -7.59 5.72 11.17
CA GLY A 235 -7.81 6.46 9.94
C GLY A 235 -7.59 5.59 8.72
N ALA A 236 -8.65 5.31 7.95
CA ALA A 236 -8.64 4.41 6.80
C ALA A 236 -9.29 5.05 5.55
N VAL A 237 -9.12 6.36 5.40
CA VAL A 237 -9.73 7.13 4.30
C VAL A 237 -8.80 7.19 3.09
N LEU A 238 -9.31 6.81 1.93
CA LEU A 238 -8.56 6.78 0.68
C LEU A 238 -9.36 7.54 -0.40
N LEU A 239 -8.74 8.56 -0.99
CA LEU A 239 -9.22 9.16 -2.23
C LEU A 239 -8.24 8.75 -3.35
N PRO A 240 -8.65 7.88 -4.29
CA PRO A 240 -7.77 7.41 -5.36
C PRO A 240 -7.10 8.56 -6.11
N GLY A 241 -5.76 8.58 -6.14
CA GLY A 241 -4.96 9.58 -6.87
C GLY A 241 -4.90 10.98 -6.25
N ALA A 242 -5.50 11.20 -5.07
CA ALA A 242 -5.56 12.50 -4.40
C ALA A 242 -4.94 12.45 -2.99
N LYS A 243 -4.75 13.63 -2.37
CA LYS A 243 -4.32 13.75 -0.97
C LYS A 243 -5.47 13.33 -0.04
N ALA A 244 -5.15 12.67 1.07
CA ALA A 244 -6.15 12.33 2.08
C ALA A 244 -6.76 13.61 2.71
N PRO A 245 -8.09 13.68 2.89
CA PRO A 245 -8.72 14.81 3.56
C PRO A 245 -8.39 14.80 5.05
N LYS A 246 -8.21 15.99 5.63
CA LYS A 246 -7.98 16.18 7.08
C LYS A 246 -9.32 16.15 7.82
N LEU A 247 -9.75 14.95 8.21
CA LEU A 247 -11.03 14.70 8.87
C LEU A 247 -10.94 14.77 10.40
N ILE A 248 -9.77 14.42 10.95
CA ILE A 248 -9.53 14.42 12.40
C ILE A 248 -8.73 15.66 12.78
N THR A 249 -9.33 16.55 13.55
CA THR A 249 -8.70 17.80 13.97
C THR A 249 -7.91 17.64 15.27
N GLY A 250 -6.97 18.54 15.54
CA GLY A 250 -6.30 18.57 16.85
C GLY A 250 -7.28 18.78 18.01
N ALA A 251 -8.39 19.49 17.78
CA ALA A 251 -9.44 19.69 18.78
C ALA A 251 -10.22 18.40 19.09
N MET A 252 -10.44 17.54 18.10
CA MET A 252 -11.01 16.20 18.31
C MET A 252 -10.05 15.33 19.13
N LEU A 253 -8.76 15.32 18.79
CA LEU A 253 -7.77 14.50 19.51
C LEU A 253 -7.58 14.92 20.96
N ARG A 254 -7.67 16.22 21.29
CA ARG A 254 -7.63 16.70 22.68
C ARG A 254 -8.78 16.19 23.56
N GLN A 255 -9.88 15.77 22.97
CA GLN A 255 -11.01 15.18 23.71
C GLN A 255 -10.74 13.72 24.08
N MET A 256 -9.82 13.04 23.38
CA MET A 256 -9.47 11.65 23.66
C MET A 256 -8.73 11.54 25.00
N LYS A 257 -8.84 10.36 25.62
CA LYS A 257 -8.12 10.03 26.84
C LYS A 257 -6.61 10.03 26.57
N ARG A 258 -5.82 10.55 27.51
CA ARG A 258 -4.35 10.48 27.42
C ARG A 258 -3.90 9.03 27.36
N GLY A 259 -3.04 8.72 26.39
CA GLY A 259 -2.57 7.37 26.12
C GLY A 259 -3.48 6.56 25.18
N SER A 260 -4.56 7.15 24.65
CA SER A 260 -5.22 6.60 23.46
C SER A 260 -4.28 6.62 22.26
N VAL A 261 -4.60 5.83 21.25
CA VAL A 261 -3.76 5.65 20.05
C VAL A 261 -4.54 6.05 18.80
N LEU A 262 -3.89 6.81 17.91
CA LEU A 262 -4.32 7.02 16.53
C LEU A 262 -3.40 6.21 15.61
N VAL A 263 -3.97 5.35 14.77
CA VAL A 263 -3.27 4.70 13.66
C VAL A 263 -3.77 5.30 12.35
N ASP A 264 -2.92 6.06 11.66
CA ASP A 264 -3.25 6.71 10.39
C ASP A 264 -2.71 5.89 9.22
N ILE A 265 -3.55 5.01 8.67
CA ILE A 265 -3.22 4.19 7.49
C ILE A 265 -3.08 5.07 6.25
N SER A 266 -3.77 6.20 6.21
CA SER A 266 -3.79 7.14 5.09
C SER A 266 -2.53 8.01 5.00
N ILE A 267 -1.51 7.76 5.85
CA ILE A 267 -0.30 8.56 5.92
C ILE A 267 0.50 8.58 4.60
N ASP A 268 0.42 7.51 3.80
CA ASP A 268 1.02 7.44 2.46
C ASP A 268 0.51 8.54 1.52
N GLN A 269 -0.67 9.10 1.79
CA GLN A 269 -1.30 10.20 1.05
C GLN A 269 -1.39 11.48 1.88
N GLY A 270 -0.54 11.61 2.90
CA GLY A 270 -0.46 12.78 3.76
C GLY A 270 -1.27 12.69 5.06
N GLY A 271 -1.99 11.60 5.31
CA GLY A 271 -2.69 11.31 6.57
C GLY A 271 -4.04 12.00 6.71
N CYS A 272 -4.99 11.36 7.40
CA CYS A 272 -6.34 11.89 7.60
C CYS A 272 -6.50 12.76 8.87
N ALA A 273 -5.47 12.87 9.71
CA ALA A 273 -5.46 13.80 10.85
C ALA A 273 -4.56 15.02 10.61
N GLU A 274 -4.89 16.17 11.19
CA GLU A 274 -4.11 17.41 11.10
C GLU A 274 -2.71 17.25 11.70
N THR A 275 -2.61 16.50 12.79
CA THR A 275 -1.38 16.23 13.56
C THR A 275 -0.52 15.12 12.95
N SER A 276 -1.01 14.43 11.91
CA SER A 276 -0.31 13.30 11.28
C SER A 276 0.96 13.73 10.53
N ARG A 277 2.10 13.17 10.95
CA ARG A 277 3.40 13.20 10.26
C ARG A 277 3.94 11.79 10.01
N PRO A 278 4.59 11.52 8.86
CA PRO A 278 5.09 10.19 8.55
C PRO A 278 6.19 9.75 9.52
N THR A 279 6.17 8.48 9.88
CA THR A 279 7.12 7.78 10.76
C THR A 279 7.68 6.54 10.06
N THR A 280 8.61 5.83 10.69
CA THR A 280 9.27 4.64 10.12
C THR A 280 9.10 3.43 11.02
N HIS A 281 9.44 2.21 10.58
CA HIS A 281 9.39 1.05 11.49
C HIS A 281 10.43 1.14 12.63
N LEU A 282 11.49 1.95 12.48
CA LEU A 282 12.50 2.17 13.52
C LEU A 282 12.04 3.15 14.60
N ASP A 283 11.35 4.21 14.19
CA ASP A 283 10.74 5.21 15.07
C ASP A 283 9.27 5.39 14.66
N PRO A 284 8.38 4.50 15.13
CA PRO A 284 7.04 4.33 14.56
C PRO A 284 5.97 5.23 15.17
N VAL A 285 6.27 5.90 16.29
CA VAL A 285 5.28 6.68 17.02
C VAL A 285 5.82 8.00 17.55
N TYR A 286 4.92 8.96 17.73
CA TYR A 286 5.13 10.16 18.53
C TYR A 286 3.86 10.47 19.32
N VAL A 287 3.96 11.35 20.31
CA VAL A 287 2.79 11.80 21.09
C VAL A 287 2.48 13.25 20.74
N GLU A 288 1.22 13.53 20.43
CA GLU A 288 0.70 14.87 20.16
C GLU A 288 -0.75 14.97 20.65
N GLU A 289 -1.13 16.10 21.24
CA GLU A 289 -2.43 16.28 21.91
C GLU A 289 -2.74 15.23 23.01
N GLY A 290 -1.71 14.54 23.53
CA GLY A 290 -1.87 13.45 24.49
C GLY A 290 -2.22 12.09 23.90
N VAL A 291 -2.26 11.98 22.56
CA VAL A 291 -2.57 10.77 21.80
C VAL A 291 -1.29 10.25 21.13
N THR A 292 -1.05 8.95 21.24
CA THR A 292 0.06 8.29 20.52
C THR A 292 -0.31 8.12 19.06
N HIS A 293 0.48 8.68 18.17
CA HIS A 293 0.29 8.61 16.72
C HIS A 293 1.19 7.55 16.13
N TYR A 294 0.59 6.53 15.52
CA TYR A 294 1.27 5.57 14.66
C TYR A 294 1.00 5.93 13.19
N CYS A 295 2.04 6.38 12.49
CA CYS A 295 1.90 6.96 11.15
C CYS A 295 2.95 6.38 10.20
N VAL A 296 3.17 5.06 10.24
CA VAL A 296 4.19 4.42 9.41
C VAL A 296 3.67 4.28 7.98
N ALA A 297 4.33 4.92 7.02
CA ALA A 297 3.93 4.92 5.61
C ALA A 297 3.91 3.50 4.99
N ASN A 298 4.97 2.73 5.17
CA ASN A 298 5.09 1.42 4.54
C ASN A 298 4.68 0.26 5.47
N MET A 299 3.49 0.31 6.07
CA MET A 299 3.05 -0.70 7.05
C MET A 299 3.25 -2.15 6.56
N PRO A 300 2.80 -2.54 5.34
CA PRO A 300 2.88 -3.94 4.92
C PRO A 300 4.31 -4.49 4.80
N ALA A 301 5.33 -3.65 4.72
CA ALA A 301 6.72 -4.10 4.63
C ALA A 301 7.21 -4.81 5.91
N ALA A 302 6.61 -4.55 7.07
CA ALA A 302 6.92 -5.27 8.32
C ALA A 302 6.58 -6.77 8.25
N TYR A 303 5.60 -7.13 7.42
CA TYR A 303 5.18 -8.52 7.18
C TYR A 303 5.52 -8.93 5.74
N SER A 304 6.78 -8.70 5.35
CA SER A 304 7.30 -8.82 3.99
C SER A 304 6.92 -10.13 3.30
N ARG A 305 7.03 -11.27 3.99
CA ARG A 305 6.66 -12.58 3.45
C ARG A 305 5.20 -12.63 3.03
N THR A 306 4.29 -12.25 3.92
CA THR A 306 2.84 -12.22 3.65
C THR A 306 2.51 -11.19 2.56
N ALA A 307 3.11 -10.00 2.63
CA ALA A 307 2.86 -8.94 1.68
C ALA A 307 3.40 -9.25 0.27
N THR A 308 4.56 -9.88 0.16
CA THR A 308 5.08 -10.39 -1.12
C THR A 308 4.11 -11.40 -1.72
N GLN A 309 3.63 -12.38 -0.95
CA GLN A 309 2.67 -13.37 -1.48
C GLN A 309 1.36 -12.71 -1.92
N ALA A 310 0.81 -11.83 -1.09
CA ALA A 310 -0.44 -11.14 -1.37
C ALA A 310 -0.35 -10.26 -2.63
N LEU A 311 0.73 -9.48 -2.77
CA LEU A 311 0.97 -8.63 -3.94
C LEU A 311 1.20 -9.46 -5.20
N THR A 312 2.11 -10.44 -5.14
CA THR A 312 2.48 -11.26 -6.31
C THR A 312 1.32 -12.09 -6.84
N ASN A 313 0.43 -12.58 -5.98
CA ASN A 313 -0.76 -13.32 -6.40
C ASN A 313 -1.68 -12.50 -7.32
N VAL A 314 -1.76 -11.18 -7.11
CA VAL A 314 -2.60 -10.29 -7.94
C VAL A 314 -1.83 -9.67 -9.11
N THR A 315 -0.52 -9.43 -8.97
CA THR A 315 0.30 -8.84 -10.05
C THR A 315 0.73 -9.86 -11.09
N TYR A 316 0.88 -11.15 -10.72
CA TYR A 316 1.43 -12.18 -11.60
C TYR A 316 0.70 -12.29 -12.93
N ARG A 317 -0.64 -12.25 -12.94
CA ARG A 317 -1.43 -12.30 -14.19
C ARG A 317 -1.08 -11.17 -15.16
N TYR A 318 -0.72 -9.99 -14.66
CA TYR A 318 -0.32 -8.85 -15.47
C TYR A 318 1.12 -8.97 -15.94
N VAL A 319 2.02 -9.48 -15.08
CA VAL A 319 3.40 -9.83 -15.47
C VAL A 319 3.40 -10.86 -16.60
N GLU A 320 2.58 -11.91 -16.48
CA GLU A 320 2.41 -12.94 -17.50
C GLU A 320 1.90 -12.34 -18.82
N LEU A 321 0.84 -11.53 -18.79
CA LEU A 321 0.31 -10.88 -19.99
C LEU A 321 1.34 -9.97 -20.67
N LEU A 322 2.06 -9.16 -19.89
CA LEU A 322 3.12 -8.28 -20.40
C LEU A 322 4.26 -9.10 -21.02
N ALA A 323 4.65 -10.20 -20.38
CA ALA A 323 5.72 -11.07 -20.86
C ALA A 323 5.38 -11.83 -22.15
N ASP A 324 4.14 -12.32 -22.25
CA ASP A 324 3.66 -13.08 -23.42
C ASP A 324 3.39 -12.19 -24.64
N PHE A 325 2.78 -11.02 -24.43
CA PHE A 325 2.16 -10.24 -25.52
C PHE A 325 2.76 -8.84 -25.70
N GLY A 326 3.72 -8.44 -24.85
CA GLY A 326 4.17 -7.05 -24.77
C GLY A 326 3.06 -6.10 -24.31
N LEU A 327 3.36 -4.81 -24.21
CA LEU A 327 2.43 -3.82 -23.67
C LEU A 327 1.11 -3.74 -24.47
N GLU A 328 1.19 -3.60 -25.79
CA GLU A 328 0.00 -3.40 -26.64
C GLU A 328 -0.88 -4.64 -26.70
N GLY A 329 -0.28 -5.83 -26.81
CA GLY A 329 -1.01 -7.08 -26.80
C GLY A 329 -1.65 -7.36 -25.43
N ALA A 330 -0.95 -7.03 -24.34
CA ALA A 330 -1.50 -7.11 -22.99
C ALA A 330 -2.69 -6.15 -22.80
N CYS A 331 -2.60 -4.91 -23.30
CA CYS A 331 -3.71 -3.94 -23.24
C CYS A 331 -4.92 -4.40 -24.06
N LYS A 332 -4.73 -5.05 -25.21
CA LYS A 332 -5.84 -5.63 -25.99
C LYS A 332 -6.56 -6.75 -25.24
N LYS A 333 -5.82 -7.59 -24.50
CA LYS A 333 -6.39 -8.68 -23.69
C LYS A 333 -6.99 -8.23 -22.37
N GLN A 334 -6.40 -7.21 -21.76
CA GLN A 334 -6.82 -6.62 -20.50
C GLN A 334 -6.84 -5.09 -20.62
N PRO A 335 -7.96 -4.50 -21.09
CA PRO A 335 -8.07 -3.05 -21.28
C PRO A 335 -7.80 -2.23 -20.02
N ALA A 336 -8.01 -2.79 -18.83
CA ALA A 336 -7.68 -2.13 -17.56
C ALA A 336 -6.20 -1.74 -17.42
N LEU A 337 -5.29 -2.40 -18.15
CA LEU A 337 -3.86 -2.03 -18.16
C LEU A 337 -3.61 -0.64 -18.74
N ILE A 338 -4.49 -0.13 -19.61
CA ILE A 338 -4.33 1.17 -20.27
C ILE A 338 -4.28 2.29 -19.23
N GLY A 339 -5.17 2.25 -18.23
CA GLY A 339 -5.16 3.20 -17.11
C GLY A 339 -3.94 3.08 -16.20
N GLY A 340 -3.24 1.95 -16.26
CA GLY A 340 -1.97 1.71 -15.57
C GLY A 340 -0.78 2.41 -16.21
N ILE A 341 -0.84 2.77 -17.50
CA ILE A 341 0.28 3.39 -18.21
C ILE A 341 0.36 4.84 -17.77
N ASN A 342 1.37 5.18 -16.96
CA ASN A 342 1.59 6.51 -16.43
C ASN A 342 2.62 7.31 -17.23
N THR A 343 3.64 6.65 -17.80
CA THR A 343 4.60 7.28 -18.71
C THR A 343 4.87 6.38 -19.91
N ARG A 344 5.12 6.96 -21.08
CA ARG A 344 5.54 6.23 -22.27
C ARG A 344 6.34 7.11 -23.22
N ASP A 345 7.55 6.67 -23.57
CA ASP A 345 8.40 7.31 -24.58
C ASP A 345 8.74 8.79 -24.32
N GLY A 346 8.67 9.21 -23.06
CA GLY A 346 8.89 10.60 -22.62
C GLY A 346 7.61 11.43 -22.49
N ARG A 347 6.44 10.80 -22.66
CA ARG A 347 5.12 11.41 -22.48
C ARG A 347 4.52 10.99 -21.14
N LEU A 348 3.80 11.92 -20.50
CA LEU A 348 3.03 11.66 -19.29
C LEU A 348 1.59 11.33 -19.66
N THR A 349 1.13 10.15 -19.26
CA THR A 349 -0.13 9.56 -19.73
C THR A 349 -1.13 9.33 -18.61
N CYS A 350 -0.81 9.75 -17.39
CA CYS A 350 -1.74 9.81 -16.27
C CYS A 350 -2.20 11.26 -16.05
N GLN A 351 -3.49 11.53 -16.28
CA GLN A 351 -4.04 12.89 -16.20
C GLN A 351 -3.89 13.50 -14.80
N ALA A 352 -4.21 12.76 -13.73
CA ALA A 352 -4.11 13.26 -12.35
C ALA A 352 -2.67 13.67 -11.98
N VAL A 353 -1.66 12.94 -12.48
CA VAL A 353 -0.24 13.27 -12.27
C VAL A 353 0.15 14.52 -13.07
N ALA A 354 -0.37 14.67 -14.29
CA ALA A 354 -0.14 15.84 -15.12
C ALA A 354 -0.68 17.11 -14.47
N GLU A 355 -1.91 17.04 -13.93
CA GLU A 355 -2.53 18.13 -13.17
C GLU A 355 -1.75 18.46 -11.89
N ALA A 356 -1.33 17.44 -11.12
CA ALA A 356 -0.58 17.63 -9.87
C ALA A 356 0.76 18.37 -10.08
N HIS A 357 1.44 18.12 -11.21
CA HIS A 357 2.78 18.70 -11.49
C HIS A 357 2.78 19.87 -12.47
N GLY A 358 1.61 20.23 -13.01
CA GLY A 358 1.48 21.23 -14.07
C GLY A 358 2.16 20.83 -15.37
N LEU A 359 2.12 19.54 -15.72
CA LEU A 359 2.74 18.97 -16.91
C LEU A 359 1.69 18.67 -18.00
N LYS A 360 2.14 18.49 -19.24
CA LYS A 360 1.26 18.15 -20.37
C LYS A 360 0.83 16.68 -20.29
N TYR A 361 -0.47 16.44 -20.32
CA TYR A 361 -1.05 15.11 -20.51
C TYR A 361 -1.10 14.71 -21.99
N GLU A 362 -0.77 13.46 -22.30
CA GLU A 362 -0.96 12.85 -23.61
C GLU A 362 -1.62 11.47 -23.46
N PRO A 363 -2.47 11.02 -24.41
CA PRO A 363 -3.08 9.70 -24.33
C PRO A 363 -2.05 8.55 -24.26
N PRO A 364 -2.34 7.46 -23.52
CA PRO A 364 -1.40 6.35 -23.27
C PRO A 364 -1.09 5.46 -24.49
N LEU A 365 -2.00 5.43 -25.47
CA LEU A 365 -1.88 4.63 -26.70
C LEU A 365 -1.98 5.52 -27.93
#